data_AF-A0A852VL78-F1
#
_entry.id   AF-A0A852VL78-F1
#
_cell.length_a   1.000
_cell.length_b   1.000
_cell.length_c   1.000
_cell.angle_alpha   90.00
_cell.angle_beta   90.00
_cell.angle_gamma   90.00
#
_symmetry.space_group_name_H-M   'P 1'
#
loop_
_entity.id
_entity.type
_entity.pdbx_description
1 polymer ?
#
loop_
_entity_poly.entity_id
_entity_poly.type
_entity_poly.pdbx_seq_one_letter_code
_entity_poly.pdbx_strand_id
1 'polypeptide(L)' 'MDKKTEPFFPHRRIQDGNLQSICLTCLRTVGVSKLEEELNELDRAHRCKAVPYSARVPRPNRSGNRPD' A
#
# COMPACT_ATOMS: atom_id res chain seq x y z
N MET A 1 15.40 -24.97 1.17
CA MET A 1 13.92 -24.92 1.28
C MET A 1 13.53 -23.47 1.43
N ASP A 2 13.36 -22.80 0.31
CA ASP A 2 12.88 -21.42 0.25
C ASP A 2 11.43 -21.41 0.71
N LYS A 3 11.22 -21.15 2.00
CA LYS A 3 9.89 -20.83 2.53
C LYS A 3 9.46 -19.57 1.78
N LYS A 4 8.64 -19.72 0.74
CA LYS A 4 7.88 -18.59 0.19
C LYS A 4 7.00 -18.10 1.33
N THR A 5 7.50 -17.12 2.07
CA THR A 5 6.74 -16.38 3.07
C THR A 5 5.52 -15.85 2.32
N GLU A 6 4.33 -16.26 2.75
CA GLU A 6 3.10 -15.67 2.22
C GLU A 6 3.24 -14.15 2.28
N PRO A 7 2.78 -13.42 1.24
CA PRO A 7 2.92 -11.98 1.20
C PRO A 7 2.26 -11.39 2.46
N PHE A 8 3.10 -10.75 3.29
CA PHE A 8 2.65 -10.19 4.55
C PHE A 8 2.00 -8.82 4.30
N PHE A 9 0.68 -8.77 4.45
CA PHE A 9 -0.09 -7.54 4.44
C PHE A 9 -0.52 -7.20 5.87
N PRO A 10 0.11 -6.23 6.54
CA PRO A 10 -0.29 -5.86 7.88
C PRO A 10 -1.70 -5.30 7.90
N HIS A 11 -2.52 -5.82 8.83
CA HIS A 11 -3.87 -5.32 9.08
C HIS A 11 -3.84 -4.34 10.26
N ARG A 12 -4.32 -3.12 10.03
CA ARG A 12 -4.44 -2.08 11.05
C ARG A 12 -5.90 -1.82 11.35
N ARG A 13 -6.26 -1.73 12.63
CA ARG A 13 -7.57 -1.24 13.07
C ARG A 13 -7.70 0.26 12.83
N ILE A 14 -8.77 0.69 12.17
CA ILE A 14 -9.14 2.09 11.97
C ILE A 14 -10.22 2.50 12.98
N GLN A 15 -10.49 3.82 13.10
CA GLN A 15 -11.37 4.38 14.14
C GLN A 15 -12.79 3.80 14.13
N ASP A 16 -13.31 3.41 12.97
CA ASP A 16 -14.65 2.81 12.82
C ASP A 16 -14.74 1.33 13.25
N GLY A 17 -13.67 0.77 13.81
CA GLY A 17 -13.60 -0.65 14.19
C GLY A 17 -13.34 -1.60 13.01
N ASN A 18 -13.25 -1.06 11.79
CA ASN A 18 -12.83 -1.84 10.63
C ASN A 18 -11.32 -2.11 10.69
N LEU A 19 -10.89 -3.14 9.99
CA LEU A 19 -9.52 -3.46 9.67
C LEU A 19 -9.18 -2.94 8.28
N GLN A 20 -7.96 -2.42 8.13
CA GLN A 20 -7.40 -1.97 6.87
C GLN A 20 -6.16 -2.81 6.57
N SER A 21 -6.14 -3.44 5.39
CA SER A 21 -4.96 -4.13 4.89
C SER A 21 -4.11 -3.19 4.01
N ILE A 22 -2.79 -3.21 4.20
CA ILE A 22 -1.84 -2.35 3.48
C ILE A 22 -0.77 -3.19 2.79
N CYS A 23 -0.53 -2.97 1.50
CA CYS A 23 0.57 -3.58 0.78
C CYS A 23 1.87 -2.84 1.07
N LEU A 24 2.89 -3.52 1.60
CA LEU A 24 4.19 -2.91 1.90
C LEU A 24 5.05 -2.65 0.66
N THR A 25 4.75 -3.30 -0.47
CA THR A 25 5.46 -3.08 -1.73
C THR A 25 4.93 -1.85 -2.46
N CYS A 26 3.61 -1.75 -2.61
CA CYS A 26 3.00 -0.61 -3.29
C CYS A 26 2.49 0.46 -2.33
N LEU A 27 2.61 0.31 -1.00
CA LEU A 27 2.18 1.28 0.01
C LEU A 27 0.74 1.78 -0.16
N ARG A 28 -0.13 0.97 -0.78
CA ARG A 28 -1.55 1.27 -0.96
C ARG A 28 -2.39 0.38 -0.06
N THR A 29 -3.53 0.91 0.36
CA THR A 29 -4.58 0.13 0.99
C THR A 29 -5.06 -0.93 -0.01
N VAL A 30 -4.97 -2.19 0.40
CA VAL A 30 -5.46 -3.34 -0.37
C VAL A 30 -6.97 -3.47 -0.19
N GLY A 31 -7.44 -3.29 1.04
CA GLY A 31 -8.84 -3.45 1.42
C GLY A 31 -9.15 -2.86 2.78
N VAL A 32 -10.44 -2.65 3.04
CA VAL A 32 -10.98 -2.29 4.35
C VAL A 32 -12.19 -3.18 4.60
N SER A 33 -12.20 -3.93 5.70
CA SER A 33 -13.31 -4.78 6.12
C SER A 33 -13.33 -4.93 7.64
N LYS A 34 -14.47 -5.32 8.22
CA LYS A 34 -14.58 -5.70 9.63
C LYS A 34 -14.05 -7.11 9.90
N LEU A 35 -13.97 -7.95 8.88
CA LEU A 35 -13.62 -9.36 8.99
C LEU A 35 -12.22 -9.61 8.42
N GLU A 36 -11.39 -10.35 9.15
CA GLU A 36 -10.05 -10.74 8.68
C GLU A 36 -10.12 -11.66 7.45
N GLU A 37 -11.16 -12.48 7.34
CA GLU A 37 -11.38 -13.38 6.20
C GLU A 37 -11.56 -12.60 4.88
N GLU A 38 -12.38 -11.55 4.89
CA GLU A 38 -12.58 -10.69 3.72
C GLU A 38 -11.29 -9.94 3.35
N LEU A 39 -10.51 -9.49 4.34
CA LEU A 39 -9.20 -8.90 4.08
C LEU A 39 -8.23 -9.91 3.46
N ASN A 40 -8.21 -11.16 3.93
CA ASN A 40 -7.37 -12.21 3.35
C ASN A 40 -7.74 -12.49 1.89
N GLU A 41 -9.01 -12.45 1.53
CA GLU A 41 -9.42 -12.58 0.12
C GLU A 41 -8.92 -11.40 -0.73
N LEU A 42 -9.03 -10.18 -0.22
CA LEU A 42 -8.52 -8.97 -0.88
C LEU A 42 -6.99 -9.01 -1.01
N ASP A 43 -6.29 -9.52 0.01
CA ASP A 43 -4.84 -9.71 0.02
C ASP A 43 -4.41 -10.72 -1.05
N ARG A 44 -5.12 -11.83 -1.19
CA ARG A 44 -4.87 -12.85 -2.23
C ARG A 44 -5.20 -12.33 -3.63
N ALA A 45 -6.22 -11.48 -3.77
CA ALA A 45 -6.58 -10.84 -5.03
C ALA A 45 -5.62 -9.70 -5.41
N HIS A 46 -4.80 -9.20 -4.47
CA HIS A 46 -3.94 -8.05 -4.69
C HIS A 46 -2.83 -8.33 -5.71
N ARG A 47 -2.96 -7.72 -6.89
CA ARG A 47 -1.89 -7.70 -7.91
C ARG A 47 -1.05 -6.44 -7.74
N CYS A 48 0.04 -6.57 -6.99
CA CYS A 48 0.94 -5.45 -6.74
C CYS A 48 1.57 -4.94 -8.04
N LYS A 49 1.30 -3.66 -8.36
CA LYS A 49 2.08 -2.90 -9.33
C LYS A 49 3.12 -2.11 -8.53
N ALA A 50 4.35 -2.59 -8.52
CA ALA A 50 5.46 -1.88 -7.90
C ALA A 50 5.65 -0.54 -8.62
N VAL A 51 5.19 0.53 -7.97
CA VAL A 51 5.47 1.88 -8.42
C VAL A 51 6.69 2.37 -7.65
N PRO A 52 7.80 2.71 -8.34
CA PRO A 52 8.98 3.22 -7.66
C PRO A 52 8.59 4.45 -6.84
N TYR A 53 9.16 4.57 -5.63
CA TYR A 53 8.85 5.68 -4.72
C TYR A 53 9.01 7.05 -5.39
N SER A 54 10.03 7.19 -6.25
CA SER A 54 10.31 8.38 -7.06
C SER A 54 9.21 8.77 -8.05
N ALA A 55 8.34 7.84 -8.46
CA ALA A 55 7.23 8.14 -9.36
C ALA A 55 6.01 8.74 -8.64
N ARG A 56 6.03 8.81 -7.30
CA ARG A 56 4.87 9.27 -6.50
C ARG A 56 5.04 10.63 -5.86
N VAL A 57 6.27 11.10 -5.72
CA VAL A 57 6.51 12.51 -5.41
C VAL A 57 6.11 13.30 -6.66
N PRO A 58 5.12 14.20 -6.58
CA PRO A 58 4.91 15.17 -7.65
C PRO A 58 6.26 15.83 -7.89
N ARG A 59 6.71 15.89 -9.15
CA ARG A 59 7.97 16.59 -9.45
C ARG A 59 7.85 17.98 -8.84
N PRO A 60 8.80 18.43 -8.00
CA PRO A 60 8.76 19.80 -7.50
C PRO A 60 8.68 20.70 -8.72
N ASN A 61 7.69 21.60 -8.71
CA ASN A 61 7.42 22.48 -9.84
C ASN A 61 8.70 23.26 -10.11
N ARG A 62 9.45 22.89 -11.16
CA ARG A 62 10.72 23.52 -11.51
C ARG A 62 10.41 24.82 -12.27
N SER A 63 9.57 25.65 -11.67
CA SER A 63 9.40 27.04 -12.05
C SER A 63 10.59 27.79 -11.49
N GLY A 64 11.70 27.73 -12.22
CA GLY A 64 12.88 28.50 -11.89
C GLY A 64 12.55 29.99 -11.96
N ASN A 65 12.57 30.66 -10.81
CA ASN A 65 12.95 32.05 -10.73
C ASN A 65 14.19 32.10 -9.85
N ARG A 66 15.35 32.12 -10.52
CA ARG A 66 16.63 32.44 -9.91
C ARG A 66 16.77 33.95 -10.01
N PRO A 67 16.68 34.73 -8.92
CA PRO A 67 17.04 36.14 -8.98
C PRO A 67 18.58 36.22 -9.10
N ASP A 68 19.01 37.09 -10.00
CA ASP A 68 20.38 37.59 -10.15
C ASP A 68 20.75 38.47 -8.95
#